data_AF-A0A505LZM3-F1
#
_entry.id   AF-A0A505LZM3-F1
#
_cell.length_a   1.000
_cell.length_b   1.000
_cell.length_c   1.000
_cell.angle_alpha   90.00
_cell.angle_beta   90.00
_cell.angle_gamma   90.00
#
_symmetry.space_group_name_H-M   'P 1'
#
loop_
_entity.id
_entity.type
_entity.pdbx_description
1 polymer ?
#
loop_
_entity_poly.entity_id
_entity_poly.type
_entity_poly.pdbx_seq_one_letter_code
_entity_poly.pdbx_strand_id
1 'polypeptide(L)'
;MNYLFKFLLIVPVLLPITSLFAKADNTKYHAVAAFITGKVYSCEYKITYTNYEKQKIFENEKVAYKNLPFIYTKLLHSVYHRETYSRDKLPTSLKTDMENGSTAQAPRELNIKVDFDVKMDKRAYNIRLTPSTGSESLDHSIKNAFSSAKFDTKKKFWWGDTLAFSDEIRLEKLDTCQVRNLH
;
A
#
# COMPACT_ATOMS: atom_id res chain seq x y z
N MET A 1 -95.04 -48.46 -6.54
CA MET A 1 -94.78 -47.16 -5.91
C MET A 1 -93.32 -47.11 -5.48
N ASN A 2 -92.59 -46.18 -6.09
CA ASN A 2 -91.18 -45.79 -5.96
C ASN A 2 -90.25 -46.59 -5.03
N TYR A 3 -89.36 -47.38 -5.63
CA TYR A 3 -87.99 -47.53 -5.13
C TYR A 3 -87.01 -47.42 -6.30
N LEU A 4 -86.14 -46.40 -6.22
CA LEU A 4 -85.05 -46.12 -7.13
C LEU A 4 -83.98 -47.22 -7.03
N PHE A 5 -83.69 -47.86 -8.17
CA PHE A 5 -82.41 -48.54 -8.40
C PHE A 5 -81.43 -47.55 -9.01
N LYS A 6 -80.27 -47.33 -8.36
CA LYS A 6 -79.11 -46.79 -9.06
C LYS A 6 -77.86 -47.58 -8.66
N PHE A 7 -77.32 -48.21 -9.69
CA PHE A 7 -76.10 -49.00 -9.73
C PHE A 7 -74.90 -48.24 -9.15
N LEU A 8 -74.14 -48.94 -8.30
CA LEU A 8 -72.78 -48.62 -7.91
C LEU A 8 -71.87 -49.00 -9.09
N LEU A 9 -71.15 -48.03 -9.66
CA LEU A 9 -70.03 -48.25 -10.58
C LEU A 9 -68.82 -47.51 -10.04
N ILE A 10 -67.80 -48.27 -9.69
CA ILE A 10 -66.50 -47.82 -9.20
C ILE A 10 -65.72 -47.26 -10.40
N VAL A 11 -65.28 -46.01 -10.31
CA VAL A 11 -64.12 -45.49 -11.06
C VAL A 11 -63.27 -44.65 -10.08
N PRO A 12 -61.97 -44.94 -9.94
CA PRO A 12 -61.09 -44.20 -9.05
C PRO A 12 -60.82 -42.79 -9.59
N VAL A 13 -61.04 -41.80 -8.71
CA VAL A 13 -60.82 -40.38 -8.98
C VAL A 13 -59.31 -40.11 -9.16
N LEU A 14 -58.96 -39.58 -10.33
CA LEU A 14 -57.67 -38.98 -10.61
C LEU A 14 -57.38 -37.83 -9.63
N LEU A 15 -56.22 -37.87 -8.99
CA LEU A 15 -55.58 -36.71 -8.36
C LEU A 15 -54.89 -35.86 -9.44
N PRO A 16 -55.20 -34.56 -9.53
CA PRO A 16 -54.19 -33.57 -9.86
C PRO A 16 -53.75 -32.87 -8.57
N ILE A 17 -52.46 -32.99 -8.27
CA ILE A 17 -51.75 -32.18 -7.27
C ILE A 17 -51.83 -30.74 -7.77
N THR A 18 -52.80 -29.97 -7.28
CA THR A 18 -52.85 -28.54 -7.52
C THR A 18 -51.73 -27.88 -6.72
N SER A 19 -50.77 -27.36 -7.47
CA SER A 19 -49.75 -26.38 -7.08
C SER A 19 -50.08 -25.62 -5.80
N LEU A 20 -49.27 -25.80 -4.76
CA LEU A 20 -49.06 -24.77 -3.74
C LEU A 20 -48.41 -23.57 -4.45
N PHE A 21 -49.23 -22.63 -4.93
CA PHE A 21 -48.79 -21.24 -5.02
C PHE A 21 -48.77 -20.68 -3.61
N ALA A 22 -47.70 -21.01 -2.86
CA ALA A 22 -47.28 -20.16 -1.77
C ALA A 22 -46.84 -18.85 -2.43
N LYS A 23 -47.67 -17.82 -2.26
CA LYS A 23 -47.37 -16.43 -2.56
C LYS A 23 -46.05 -16.09 -1.89
N ALA A 24 -44.95 -16.15 -2.65
CA ALA A 24 -43.66 -15.69 -2.21
C ALA A 24 -43.79 -14.18 -2.01
N ASP A 25 -43.97 -13.80 -0.75
CA ASP A 25 -43.87 -12.42 -0.33
C ASP A 25 -42.50 -11.92 -0.79
N ASN A 26 -42.49 -10.77 -1.47
CA ASN A 26 -41.28 -10.07 -1.89
C ASN A 26 -40.58 -9.57 -0.61
N THR A 27 -39.91 -10.46 0.10
CA THR A 27 -38.96 -10.10 1.14
C THR A 27 -37.79 -9.44 0.43
N LYS A 28 -37.84 -8.10 0.48
CA LYS A 28 -36.71 -7.22 0.21
C LYS A 28 -35.45 -7.89 0.72
N TYR A 29 -34.56 -8.28 -0.21
CA TYR A 29 -33.17 -8.49 0.13
C TYR A 29 -32.67 -7.17 0.69
N HIS A 30 -32.68 -7.02 2.01
CA HIS A 30 -31.86 -6.03 2.68
C HIS A 30 -30.44 -6.47 2.40
N ALA A 31 -29.82 -5.90 1.37
CA ALA A 31 -28.37 -5.89 1.27
C ALA A 31 -27.87 -5.37 2.63
N VAL A 32 -27.25 -6.25 3.41
CA VAL A 32 -26.57 -5.83 4.63
C VAL A 32 -25.48 -4.90 4.14
N ALA A 33 -25.72 -3.59 4.26
CA ALA A 33 -24.70 -2.59 3.98
C ALA A 33 -23.55 -2.88 4.94
N ALA A 34 -22.48 -3.49 4.42
CA ALA A 34 -21.32 -3.84 5.21
C ALA A 34 -20.77 -2.55 5.83
N PHE A 35 -20.92 -2.41 7.15
CA PHE A 35 -20.67 -1.15 7.83
C PHE A 35 -19.18 -0.85 7.76
N ILE A 36 -18.81 0.29 7.17
CA ILE A 36 -17.40 0.65 7.04
C ILE A 36 -16.83 0.97 8.42
N THR A 37 -15.96 0.09 8.93
CA THR A 37 -15.29 0.23 10.24
C THR A 37 -14.04 1.11 10.15
N GLY A 38 -13.43 1.21 8.97
CA GLY A 38 -12.22 1.99 8.75
C GLY A 38 -11.83 2.11 7.27
N LYS A 39 -10.68 2.74 7.03
CA LYS A 39 -10.10 2.92 5.69
C LYS A 39 -8.61 2.68 5.74
N VAL A 40 -8.07 2.01 4.71
CA VAL A 40 -6.63 1.83 4.51
C VAL A 40 -6.21 2.66 3.32
N TYR A 41 -5.29 3.60 3.54
CA TYR A 41 -4.58 4.31 2.49
C TYR A 41 -3.28 3.57 2.17
N SER A 42 -2.94 3.46 0.88
CA SER A 42 -1.70 2.88 0.40
C SER A 42 -1.21 3.66 -0.81
N CYS A 43 0.06 4.03 -0.85
CA CYS A 43 0.63 4.82 -1.94
C CYS A 43 2.11 4.48 -2.11
N GLU A 44 2.55 4.34 -3.35
CA GLU A 44 3.94 4.07 -3.69
C GLU A 44 4.64 5.37 -4.10
N TYR A 45 5.88 5.52 -3.64
CA TYR A 45 6.76 6.62 -3.98
C TYR A 45 8.03 6.07 -4.59
N LYS A 46 8.42 6.60 -5.74
CA LYS A 46 9.75 6.36 -6.31
C LYS A 46 10.78 7.16 -5.50
N ILE A 47 11.84 6.50 -5.06
CA ILE A 47 12.94 7.12 -4.32
C ILE A 47 14.14 7.33 -5.23
N THR A 48 14.56 8.58 -5.34
CA THR A 48 15.78 8.97 -6.07
C THR A 48 16.86 9.31 -5.06
N TYR A 49 18.01 8.63 -5.14
CA TYR A 49 19.16 8.85 -4.26
C TYR A 49 20.18 9.76 -4.95
N THR A 50 20.46 10.92 -4.37
CA THR A 50 21.33 11.91 -5.01
C THR A 50 22.74 11.37 -5.21
N ASN A 51 23.30 10.65 -4.23
CA ASN A 51 24.62 10.06 -4.38
C ASN A 51 24.64 8.92 -5.43
N TYR A 52 23.54 8.19 -5.61
CA TYR A 52 23.43 7.20 -6.69
C TYR A 52 23.36 7.86 -8.07
N GLU A 53 22.63 8.96 -8.22
CA GLU A 53 22.63 9.72 -9.48
C GLU A 53 24.03 10.25 -9.81
N LYS A 54 24.78 10.73 -8.80
CA LYS A 54 26.20 11.09 -8.97
C LYS A 54 27.07 9.90 -9.38
N GLN A 55 26.82 8.73 -8.80
CA GLN A 55 27.54 7.49 -9.15
C GLN A 55 27.36 7.12 -10.64
N LYS A 56 26.16 7.31 -11.20
CA LYS A 56 25.89 7.00 -12.62
C LYS A 56 26.71 7.85 -13.60
N ILE A 57 27.06 9.09 -13.24
CA ILE A 57 27.83 10.01 -14.10
C ILE A 57 29.22 9.44 -14.43
N PHE A 58 29.80 8.61 -13.55
CA PHE A 58 31.15 8.08 -13.75
C PHE A 58 31.23 6.90 -14.72
N GLU A 59 30.10 6.32 -15.14
CA GLU A 59 29.95 5.12 -16.01
C GLU A 59 30.67 3.83 -15.52
N ASN A 60 31.60 3.95 -14.57
CA ASN A 60 32.43 2.90 -14.03
C ASN A 60 32.46 2.99 -12.50
N GLU A 61 32.04 1.93 -11.83
CA GLU A 61 31.95 1.88 -10.36
C GLU A 61 33.31 2.09 -9.68
N LYS A 62 34.43 1.63 -10.27
CA LYS A 62 35.76 1.85 -9.69
C LYS A 62 36.14 3.32 -9.73
N VAL A 63 35.70 4.05 -10.75
CA VAL A 63 35.91 5.50 -10.85
C VAL A 63 34.99 6.22 -9.86
N ALA A 64 33.71 5.83 -9.76
CA ALA A 64 32.79 6.37 -8.77
C ALA A 64 33.31 6.18 -7.33
N TYR A 65 33.78 4.98 -6.99
CA TYR A 65 34.35 4.64 -5.68
C TYR A 65 35.54 5.52 -5.30
N LYS A 66 36.37 5.93 -6.28
CA LYS A 66 37.51 6.83 -6.04
C LYS A 66 37.05 8.25 -5.73
N ASN A 67 35.98 8.71 -6.37
CA ASN A 67 35.54 10.11 -6.38
C ASN A 67 34.43 10.41 -5.36
N LEU A 68 33.63 9.42 -4.95
CA LEU A 68 32.53 9.60 -4.00
C LEU A 68 32.90 9.14 -2.58
N PRO A 69 32.27 9.72 -1.54
CA PRO A 69 32.49 9.30 -0.15
C PRO A 69 32.03 7.86 0.11
N PHE A 70 30.99 7.44 -0.60
CA PHE A 70 30.49 6.06 -0.66
C PHE A 70 29.77 5.86 -2.00
N ILE A 71 29.52 4.60 -2.36
CA ILE A 71 28.68 4.21 -3.50
C ILE A 71 27.62 3.20 -3.05
N TYR A 72 26.50 3.15 -3.76
CA TYR A 72 25.50 2.11 -3.59
C TYR A 72 25.86 0.90 -4.45
N THR A 73 25.76 -0.29 -3.86
CA THR A 73 25.94 -1.58 -4.57
C THR A 73 24.64 -2.39 -4.64
N LYS A 74 23.66 -2.06 -3.80
CA LYS A 74 22.29 -2.57 -3.84
C LYS A 74 21.36 -1.56 -3.18
N LEU A 75 20.19 -1.33 -3.75
CA LEU A 75 19.17 -0.42 -3.21
C LEU A 75 17.75 -0.83 -3.64
N LEU A 76 16.74 -0.20 -3.04
CA LEU A 76 15.34 -0.29 -3.46
C LEU A 76 14.96 0.99 -4.21
N HIS A 77 14.15 0.88 -5.26
CA HIS A 77 13.76 2.03 -6.08
C HIS A 77 12.41 2.66 -5.69
N SER A 78 11.69 2.02 -4.76
CA SER A 78 10.40 2.48 -4.27
C SER A 78 10.26 2.31 -2.76
N VAL A 79 9.44 3.17 -2.16
CA VAL A 79 9.00 3.13 -0.75
C VAL A 79 7.48 3.32 -0.68
N TYR A 80 6.88 2.93 0.43
CA TYR A 80 5.42 2.86 0.57
C TYR A 80 4.92 3.66 1.76
N HIS A 81 3.86 4.44 1.55
CA HIS A 81 3.04 5.04 2.59
C HIS A 81 1.82 4.15 2.77
N ARG A 82 1.64 3.58 3.97
CA ARG A 82 0.47 2.77 4.30
C ARG A 82 -0.05 3.10 5.69
N GLU A 83 -1.26 3.64 5.77
CA GLU A 83 -1.89 4.04 7.02
C GLU A 83 -3.34 3.56 7.09
N THR A 84 -3.77 3.20 8.31
CA THR A 84 -5.14 2.82 8.60
C THR A 84 -5.80 3.92 9.43
N TYR A 85 -6.95 4.39 8.98
CA TYR A 85 -7.72 5.43 9.63
C TYR A 85 -9.10 4.91 10.04
N SER A 86 -9.62 5.41 11.14
CA SER A 86 -11.05 5.31 11.43
C SER A 86 -11.85 6.04 10.34
N ARG A 87 -13.06 5.56 10.05
CA ARG A 87 -13.92 6.09 8.97
C ARG A 87 -14.00 7.63 8.95
N ASP A 88 -14.16 8.25 10.13
CA ASP A 88 -14.38 9.69 10.25
C ASP A 88 -13.08 10.51 10.36
N LYS A 89 -11.93 9.86 10.50
CA LYS A 89 -10.62 10.49 10.76
C LYS A 89 -9.71 10.59 9.53
N LEU A 90 -10.22 10.31 8.32
CA LEU A 90 -9.39 10.44 7.12
C LEU A 90 -8.99 11.92 6.91
N PRO A 91 -7.69 12.24 6.80
CA PRO A 91 -7.21 13.60 6.55
C PRO A 91 -7.81 14.19 5.27
N THR A 92 -8.10 15.50 5.29
CA THR A 92 -8.71 16.21 4.15
C THR A 92 -7.87 16.07 2.87
N SER A 93 -6.55 16.10 2.98
CA SER A 93 -5.64 15.90 1.83
C SER A 93 -5.85 14.54 1.15
N LEU A 94 -6.11 13.48 1.92
CA LEU A 94 -6.37 12.14 1.41
C LEU A 94 -7.82 11.96 0.94
N LYS A 95 -8.76 12.77 1.43
CA LYS A 95 -10.14 12.82 0.90
C LYS A 95 -10.16 13.40 -0.52
N THR A 96 -9.40 14.46 -0.80
CA THR A 96 -9.25 15.01 -2.16
C THR A 96 -8.65 14.02 -3.15
N ASP A 97 -7.69 13.19 -2.71
CA ASP A 97 -7.13 12.11 -3.53
C ASP A 97 -8.20 11.07 -3.93
N MET A 98 -9.25 10.88 -3.12
CA MET A 98 -10.38 9.98 -3.41
C MET A 98 -11.40 10.57 -4.39
N GLU A 99 -11.70 11.87 -4.29
CA GLU A 99 -12.79 12.51 -5.06
C GLU A 99 -12.37 12.88 -6.49
N ASN A 100 -11.09 13.17 -6.71
CA ASN A 100 -10.59 13.61 -8.02
C ASN A 100 -10.01 12.50 -8.90
N GLY A 101 -10.11 11.22 -8.49
CA GLY A 101 -9.61 10.12 -9.30
C GLY A 101 -8.15 10.33 -9.73
N SER A 102 -7.22 10.33 -8.78
CA SER A 102 -5.77 10.19 -9.06
C SER A 102 -5.17 11.12 -10.13
N THR A 103 -5.69 12.33 -10.33
CA THR A 103 -5.00 13.29 -11.21
C THR A 103 -5.12 14.70 -10.63
N ALA A 104 -4.01 15.43 -10.68
CA ALA A 104 -3.88 16.85 -10.32
C ALA A 104 -3.69 17.21 -8.84
N GLN A 105 -2.78 16.52 -8.14
CA GLN A 105 -1.92 17.25 -7.20
C GLN A 105 -0.48 16.97 -7.58
N ALA A 106 0.24 18.02 -8.01
CA ALA A 106 1.63 17.94 -8.42
C ALA A 106 2.41 17.10 -7.39
N PRO A 107 3.31 16.19 -7.82
CA PRO A 107 4.08 15.37 -6.91
C PRO A 107 4.71 16.31 -5.88
N ARG A 108 4.38 16.13 -4.60
CA ARG A 108 5.12 16.80 -3.54
C ARG A 108 6.52 16.21 -3.58
N GLU A 109 7.42 16.87 -4.29
CA GLU A 109 8.84 16.57 -4.23
C GLU A 109 9.30 16.86 -2.80
N LEU A 110 9.51 15.80 -2.03
CA LEU A 110 10.09 15.91 -0.71
C LEU A 110 11.60 15.66 -0.86
N ASN A 111 12.37 16.73 -0.69
CA ASN A 111 13.82 16.63 -0.55
C ASN A 111 14.12 16.34 0.92
N ILE A 112 14.64 15.15 1.20
CA ILE A 112 14.89 14.66 2.55
C ILE A 112 16.37 14.37 2.68
N LYS A 113 17.01 14.98 3.68
CA LYS A 113 18.35 14.59 4.10
C LYS A 113 18.22 13.33 4.96
N VAL A 114 19.00 12.32 4.61
CA VAL A 114 19.09 11.06 5.36
C VAL A 114 20.49 10.96 5.94
N ASP A 115 20.60 11.03 7.26
CA ASP A 115 21.84 10.79 8.01
C ASP A 115 21.87 9.34 8.48
N PHE A 116 22.98 8.64 8.28
CA PHE A 116 23.09 7.21 8.62
C PHE A 116 24.53 6.79 8.91
N ASP A 117 24.67 5.73 9.70
CA ASP A 117 25.94 5.13 10.05
C ASP A 117 26.12 3.83 9.28
N VAL A 118 27.20 3.70 8.51
CA VAL A 118 27.55 2.44 7.85
C VAL A 118 28.47 1.64 8.78
N LYS A 119 28.25 0.33 8.91
CA LYS A 119 29.12 -0.62 9.63
C LYS A 119 29.93 -1.50 8.68
N MET A 120 30.82 -2.32 9.25
CA MET A 120 31.67 -3.27 8.52
C MET A 120 30.89 -4.26 7.62
N ASP A 121 29.62 -4.53 7.96
CA ASP A 121 28.71 -5.36 7.17
C ASP A 121 28.14 -4.66 5.92
N LYS A 122 28.59 -3.42 5.65
CA LYS A 122 28.18 -2.58 4.53
C LYS A 122 26.70 -2.17 4.57
N ARG A 123 26.05 -2.17 5.74
CA ARG A 123 24.65 -1.75 5.93
C ARG A 123 24.54 -0.46 6.72
N ALA A 124 23.43 0.24 6.53
CA ALA A 124 23.11 1.47 7.25
C ALA A 124 22.38 1.20 8.58
N TYR A 125 22.75 1.97 9.60
CA TYR A 125 22.23 1.98 10.95
C TYR A 125 21.97 3.43 11.39
N ASN A 126 21.30 3.62 12.53
CA ASN A 126 21.04 4.94 13.13
C ASN A 126 20.46 5.96 12.13
N ILE A 127 19.56 5.49 11.26
CA ILE A 127 19.03 6.25 10.13
C ILE A 127 18.07 7.34 10.62
N ARG A 128 18.39 8.58 10.30
CA ARG A 128 17.64 9.79 10.68
C ARG A 128 17.23 10.56 9.43
N LEU A 129 15.97 10.99 9.39
CA LEU A 129 15.39 11.75 8.30
C LEU A 129 15.23 13.21 8.74
N THR A 130 15.60 14.15 7.87
CA THR A 130 15.44 15.59 8.14
C THR A 130 15.05 16.32 6.85
N PRO A 131 13.83 16.87 6.75
CA PRO A 131 12.71 16.71 7.69
C PRO A 131 12.12 15.28 7.66
N SER A 132 11.24 14.96 8.62
CA SER A 132 10.33 13.81 8.50
C SER A 132 9.33 14.05 7.35
N THR A 133 8.79 12.98 6.78
CA THR A 133 7.72 13.07 5.77
C THR A 133 6.35 13.47 6.36
N GLY A 134 6.21 13.45 7.69
CA GLY A 134 4.93 13.60 8.37
C GLY A 134 4.08 12.33 8.39
N SER A 135 4.55 11.23 7.79
CA SER A 135 3.96 9.90 7.90
C SER A 135 4.95 8.94 8.56
N GLU A 136 4.56 8.34 9.68
CA GLU A 136 5.39 7.33 10.36
C GLU A 136 5.65 6.12 9.45
N SER A 137 4.63 5.69 8.70
CA SER A 137 4.75 4.54 7.80
C SER A 137 5.72 4.80 6.65
N LEU A 138 5.70 6.01 6.08
CA LEU A 138 6.58 6.39 4.99
C LEU A 138 8.01 6.59 5.50
N ASP A 139 8.18 7.26 6.65
CA ASP A 139 9.48 7.39 7.32
C ASP A 139 10.09 6.02 7.62
N HIS A 140 9.28 5.05 8.08
CA HIS A 140 9.72 3.69 8.31
C HIS A 140 10.10 2.99 7.00
N SER A 141 9.33 3.17 5.93
CA SER A 141 9.65 2.59 4.62
C SER A 141 10.97 3.12 4.05
N ILE A 142 11.25 4.42 4.19
CA ILE A 142 12.54 5.03 3.79
C ILE A 142 13.68 4.46 4.63
N LYS A 143 13.52 4.38 5.97
CA LYS A 143 14.52 3.77 6.85
C LYS A 143 14.80 2.32 6.46
N ASN A 144 13.77 1.55 6.10
CA ASN A 144 13.94 0.17 5.64
C ASN A 144 14.65 0.08 4.29
N ALA A 145 14.42 1.03 3.38
CA ALA A 145 15.15 1.08 2.12
C ALA A 145 16.65 1.30 2.34
N PHE A 146 17.03 2.19 3.27
CA PHE A 146 18.43 2.40 3.65
C PHE A 146 19.02 1.21 4.41
N SER A 147 18.29 0.60 5.35
CA SER A 147 18.80 -0.56 6.10
C SER A 147 19.00 -1.81 5.22
N SER A 148 18.21 -1.93 4.14
CA SER A 148 18.30 -3.01 3.15
C SER A 148 19.34 -2.74 2.04
N ALA A 149 19.78 -1.49 1.90
CA ALA A 149 20.79 -1.11 0.94
C ALA A 149 22.19 -1.61 1.35
N LYS A 150 23.07 -1.71 0.35
CA LYS A 150 24.48 -2.04 0.55
C LYS A 150 25.38 -0.89 0.07
N PHE A 151 26.35 -0.54 0.90
CA PHE A 151 27.23 0.60 0.69
C PHE A 151 28.67 0.13 0.53
N ASP A 152 29.43 0.76 -0.37
CA ASP A 152 30.89 0.62 -0.39
C ASP A 152 31.55 1.97 -0.16
N THR A 153 32.66 1.99 0.58
CA THR A 153 33.40 3.20 0.88
C THR A 153 34.90 2.94 0.97
N LYS A 154 35.69 3.94 0.57
CA LYS A 154 37.15 3.96 0.77
C LYS A 154 37.56 4.30 2.20
N LYS A 155 36.62 4.82 3.00
CA LYS A 155 36.89 5.13 4.40
C LYS A 155 37.12 3.83 5.16
N LYS A 156 38.24 3.77 5.86
CA LYS A 156 38.64 2.65 6.71
C LYS A 156 37.90 2.73 8.05
N PHE A 157 37.31 1.62 8.50
CA PHE A 157 36.68 1.47 9.83
C PHE A 157 37.68 1.48 11.01
N TRP A 158 38.89 1.97 10.80
CA TRP A 158 39.96 1.92 11.80
C TRP A 158 39.79 3.01 12.87
N TRP A 159 38.82 3.92 12.71
CA TRP A 159 38.52 5.04 13.61
C TRP A 159 37.20 4.86 14.39
N GLY A 160 36.68 3.64 14.51
CA GLY A 160 35.47 3.30 15.28
C GLY A 160 34.59 2.25 14.61
N ASP A 161 33.51 1.84 15.29
CA ASP A 161 32.62 0.76 14.83
C ASP A 161 31.75 1.13 13.63
N THR A 162 31.66 2.43 13.31
CA THR A 162 30.76 3.00 12.30
C THR A 162 31.40 4.15 11.53
N LEU A 163 30.88 4.40 10.33
CA LEU A 163 31.20 5.55 9.51
C LEU A 163 29.93 6.36 9.23
N ALA A 164 29.89 7.61 9.69
CA ALA A 164 28.76 8.49 9.45
C ALA A 164 28.78 9.03 8.00
N PHE A 165 27.62 8.95 7.36
CA PHE A 165 27.35 9.47 6.03
C PHE A 165 26.01 10.20 5.99
N SER A 166 25.81 10.94 4.89
CA SER A 166 24.54 11.54 4.57
C SER A 166 24.28 11.43 3.07
N ASP A 167 23.02 11.25 2.69
CA ASP A 167 22.54 11.44 1.32
C ASP A 167 21.29 12.33 1.32
N GLU A 168 21.05 12.98 0.20
CA GLU A 168 19.78 13.65 -0.08
C GLU A 168 18.94 12.74 -0.98
N ILE A 169 17.70 12.51 -0.60
CA ILE A 169 16.76 11.75 -1.43
C ILE A 169 15.63 12.65 -1.89
N ARG A 170 15.09 12.32 -3.07
CA ARG A 170 13.85 12.91 -3.59
C ARG A 170 12.80 11.82 -3.71
N LEU A 171 11.59 12.10 -3.22
CA LEU A 171 10.43 11.22 -3.38
C LEU A 171 9.49 11.76 -4.45
N GLU A 172 9.07 10.87 -5.34
CA GLU A 172 8.09 11.15 -6.40
C GLU A 172 6.88 10.23 -6.19
N LYS A 173 5.69 10.81 -5.95
CA LYS A 173 4.44 10.07 -5.76
C LYS A 173 4.06 9.41 -7.09
N LEU A 174 3.82 8.09 -7.08
CA LEU A 174 3.32 7.36 -8.26
C LEU A 174 1.79 7.37 -8.29
N ASP A 175 1.20 7.30 -9.48
CA ASP A 175 -0.27 7.45 -9.71
C ASP A 175 -1.13 6.28 -9.18
N THR A 176 -0.58 5.41 -8.31
CA THR A 176 -1.20 4.14 -7.89
C THR A 176 -1.77 4.17 -6.47
N CYS A 177 -2.05 5.36 -5.93
CA CYS A 177 -2.47 5.49 -4.53
C CYS A 177 -3.94 5.06 -4.36
N GLN A 178 -4.19 4.17 -3.40
CA GLN A 178 -5.48 3.51 -3.20
C GLN A 178 -6.00 3.75 -1.79
N VAL A 179 -7.32 3.94 -1.68
CA VAL A 179 -8.05 3.86 -0.42
C VAL A 179 -8.99 2.66 -0.46
N ARG A 180 -8.84 1.75 0.49
CA ARG A 180 -9.71 0.56 0.64
C ARG A 180 -10.55 0.69 1.89
N ASN A 181 -11.86 0.45 1.77
CA ASN A 181 -12.75 0.37 2.93
C ASN A 181 -12.49 -0.93 3.69
N LEU A 182 -12.51 -0.84 5.02
CA LEU A 182 -12.59 -1.98 5.91
C LEU A 182 -14.06 -2.14 6.31
N HIS A 183 -14.56 -3.37 6.22
CA HIS A 183 -15.93 -3.75 6.55
C HIS A 183 -15.95 -4.61 7.82
#